data_AF-A0A2K1EJX1-F1
#
_entry.id   AF-A0A2K1EJX1-F1
#
_cell.length_a   1.000
_cell.length_b   1.000
_cell.length_c   1.000
_cell.angle_alpha   90.00
_cell.angle_beta   90.00
_cell.angle_gamma   90.00
#
_symmetry.space_group_name_H-M   'P 1'
#
loop_
_entity.id
_entity.type
_entity.pdbx_description
1 polymer ?
#
loop_
_entity_poly.entity_id
_entity_poly.type
_entity_poly.pdbx_seq_one_letter_code
_entity_poly.pdbx_strand_id
1 'polypeptide(L)'
;METTMNVHIPEIDKYVQELVKKAYELGVEEGRKKYSFPTLLTKNNLKEILQVELSAVNKIVDIPTFPKFKQIRARYPRDHVFTWINDNSSTLKDNSLKKGEKTCK
;
A
#
# COMPACT_ATOMS: atom_id res chain seq x y z
N MET A 1 37.74 45.15 -11.68
CA MET A 1 37.63 43.73 -12.07
C MET A 1 36.95 43.02 -10.92
N GLU A 2 35.68 42.67 -11.06
CA GLU A 2 34.91 42.04 -10.00
C GLU A 2 35.25 40.55 -9.95
N THR A 3 35.94 40.13 -8.89
CA THR A 3 36.27 38.72 -8.67
C THR A 3 35.05 38.06 -8.05
N THR A 4 34.25 37.38 -8.87
CA THR A 4 33.19 36.50 -8.38
C THR A 4 33.82 35.33 -7.64
N MET A 5 33.77 35.37 -6.32
CA MET A 5 34.17 34.28 -5.44
C MET A 5 33.14 33.15 -5.59
N ASN A 6 33.41 32.19 -6.48
CA ASN A 6 32.58 31.01 -6.61
C ASN A 6 32.94 30.04 -5.46
N VAL A 7 32.14 30.08 -4.39
CA VAL A 7 32.33 29.22 -3.23
C VAL A 7 31.84 27.82 -3.59
N HIS A 8 32.72 26.98 -4.11
CA HIS A 8 32.46 25.56 -4.25
C HIS A 8 32.58 24.91 -2.87
N ILE A 9 31.44 24.63 -2.23
CA ILE A 9 31.36 23.93 -0.94
C ILE A 9 31.11 22.45 -1.25
N PRO A 10 32.15 21.59 -1.29
CA PRO A 10 32.04 20.21 -1.78
C PRO A 10 31.10 19.33 -0.95
N GLU A 11 30.80 19.70 0.30
CA GLU A 11 29.86 18.96 1.15
C GLU A 11 28.39 19.11 0.72
N ILE A 12 28.02 20.27 0.16
CA ILE A 12 26.62 20.53 -0.23
C ILE A 12 26.27 19.70 -1.46
N ASP A 13 27.16 19.64 -2.45
CA ASP A 13 26.93 18.88 -3.68
C ASP A 13 26.74 17.39 -3.40
N LYS A 14 27.55 16.83 -2.48
CA LYS A 14 27.41 15.44 -2.06
C LYS A 14 26.11 15.18 -1.29
N TYR A 15 25.74 16.07 -0.38
CA TYR A 15 24.49 15.96 0.38
C TYR A 15 23.25 16.04 -0.54
N VAL A 16 23.27 16.96 -1.50
CA VAL A 16 22.20 17.10 -2.50
C VAL A 16 22.10 15.85 -3.38
N GLN A 17 23.22 15.30 -3.84
CA GLN A 17 23.23 14.04 -4.60
C GLN A 17 22.61 12.89 -3.80
N GLU A 18 22.93 12.76 -2.51
CA GLU A 18 22.35 11.73 -1.65
C GLU A 18 20.85 11.92 -1.44
N LEU A 19 20.39 13.16 -1.24
CA LEU A 19 18.95 13.47 -1.13
C LEU A 19 18.19 13.11 -2.40
N VAL A 20 18.73 13.48 -3.58
CA VAL A 20 18.11 13.17 -4.88
C VAL A 20 18.07 11.65 -5.09
N LYS A 21 19.15 10.94 -4.75
CA LYS A 21 19.19 9.47 -4.84
C LYS A 21 18.13 8.82 -3.95
N LYS A 22 18.02 9.25 -2.69
CA LYS A 22 16.99 8.76 -1.76
C LYS A 22 15.57 9.06 -2.27
N ALA A 23 15.32 10.27 -2.77
CA ALA A 23 14.03 10.64 -3.33
C ALA A 23 13.67 9.80 -4.56
N TYR A 24 14.64 9.52 -5.43
CA TYR A 24 14.46 8.64 -6.59
C TYR A 24 14.16 7.20 -6.18
N GLU A 25 14.95 6.62 -5.27
CA GLU A 25 14.76 5.26 -4.77
C GLU A 25 13.37 5.09 -4.13
N LEU A 26 12.98 6.03 -3.27
CA LEU A 26 11.64 6.07 -2.67
C LEU A 26 10.54 6.21 -3.73
N GLY A 27 10.73 7.10 -4.71
CA GLY A 27 9.77 7.30 -5.81
C GLY A 27 9.61 6.05 -6.68
N VAL A 28 10.70 5.34 -6.97
CA VAL A 28 10.65 4.07 -7.73
C VAL A 28 9.99 2.97 -6.92
N GLU A 29 10.28 2.87 -5.61
CA GLU A 29 9.61 1.91 -4.74
C GLU A 29 8.12 2.15 -4.64
N GLU A 30 7.70 3.39 -4.41
CA GLU A 30 6.29 3.76 -4.37
C GLU A 30 5.63 3.54 -5.72
N GLY A 31 6.30 3.89 -6.81
CA GLY A 31 5.83 3.65 -8.17
C GLY A 31 5.62 2.17 -8.42
N ARG A 32 6.59 1.31 -8.08
CA ARG A 32 6.43 -0.15 -8.20
C ARG A 32 5.27 -0.66 -7.34
N LYS A 33 5.15 -0.22 -6.09
CA LYS A 33 4.05 -0.63 -5.19
C LYS A 33 2.68 -0.19 -5.74
N LYS A 34 2.56 1.06 -6.22
CA LYS A 34 1.31 1.62 -6.75
C LYS A 34 0.95 1.05 -8.12
N TYR A 35 1.93 0.85 -9.01
CA TYR A 35 1.71 0.47 -10.41
C TYR A 35 1.90 -1.01 -10.74
N SER A 36 2.36 -1.87 -9.81
CA SER A 36 2.59 -3.31 -10.09
C SER A 36 1.34 -4.04 -10.62
N PHE A 37 0.18 -3.68 -10.11
CA PHE A 37 -1.08 -4.30 -10.52
C PHE A 37 -1.68 -3.62 -11.77
N PRO A 38 -2.75 -4.15 -12.38
CA PRO A 38 -3.55 -3.45 -13.39
C PRO A 38 -4.69 -2.61 -12.75
N THR A 39 -5.14 -1.55 -13.43
CA THR A 39 -6.17 -0.62 -12.89
C THR A 39 -7.47 -1.33 -12.58
N LEU A 40 -7.78 -2.36 -13.38
CA LEU A 40 -8.86 -3.30 -13.14
C LEU A 40 -8.27 -4.64 -12.70
N LEU A 41 -8.51 -5.02 -11.45
CA LEU A 41 -8.09 -6.27 -10.86
C LEU A 41 -9.00 -7.41 -11.31
N THR A 42 -8.40 -8.59 -11.45
CA THR A 42 -9.09 -9.86 -11.62
C THR A 42 -9.19 -10.61 -10.29
N LYS A 43 -9.98 -11.70 -10.24
CA LYS A 43 -10.03 -12.57 -9.05
C LYS A 43 -8.66 -13.19 -8.70
N ASN A 44 -7.83 -13.47 -9.70
CA ASN A 44 -6.47 -13.99 -9.47
C ASN A 44 -5.58 -12.93 -8.80
N ASN A 45 -5.72 -11.67 -9.21
CA ASN A 45 -4.97 -10.59 -8.57
C ASN A 45 -5.43 -10.37 -7.13
N LEU A 46 -6.74 -10.48 -6.85
CA LEU A 46 -7.25 -10.41 -5.47
C LEU A 46 -6.72 -11.55 -4.60
N LYS A 47 -6.58 -12.76 -5.16
CA LYS A 47 -5.96 -13.90 -4.49
C LYS A 47 -4.52 -13.58 -4.06
N GLU A 48 -3.75 -12.97 -4.95
CA GLU A 48 -2.35 -12.56 -4.68
C GLU A 48 -2.27 -11.41 -3.66
N ILE A 49 -3.12 -10.40 -3.79
CA ILE A 49 -3.13 -9.21 -2.92
C ILE A 49 -3.55 -9.59 -1.48
N LEU A 50 -4.62 -10.37 -1.34
CA LEU A 50 -5.18 -10.75 -0.04
C LEU A 50 -4.49 -12.00 0.54
N GLN A 51 -3.67 -12.71 -0.23
CA GLN A 51 -3.00 -13.96 0.15
C GLN A 51 -3.97 -15.04 0.66
N VAL A 52 -5.16 -15.13 0.04
CA VAL A 52 -6.21 -16.09 0.42
C VAL A 52 -6.57 -17.01 -0.75
N GLU A 53 -7.23 -18.12 -0.45
CA GLU A 53 -7.75 -19.03 -1.47
C GLU A 53 -8.88 -18.40 -2.31
N LEU A 54 -9.08 -18.85 -3.55
CA LEU A 54 -10.14 -18.34 -4.44
C LEU A 54 -11.54 -18.48 -3.84
N SER A 55 -11.79 -19.53 -3.07
CA SER A 55 -13.06 -19.72 -2.35
C SER A 55 -13.33 -18.57 -1.37
N ALA A 56 -12.30 -18.15 -0.63
CA ALA A 56 -12.39 -17.01 0.28
C ALA A 56 -12.54 -15.68 -0.47
N VAL A 57 -11.85 -15.50 -1.61
CA VAL A 57 -12.04 -14.31 -2.47
C VAL A 57 -13.49 -14.14 -2.90
N ASN A 58 -14.17 -15.23 -3.28
CA ASN A 58 -15.59 -15.15 -3.67
C ASN A 58 -16.45 -14.64 -2.52
N LYS A 59 -16.26 -15.18 -1.31
CA LYS A 59 -16.98 -14.72 -0.11
C LYS A 59 -16.76 -13.23 0.16
N ILE A 60 -15.55 -12.73 -0.05
CA ILE A 60 -15.21 -11.31 0.14
C ILE A 60 -15.89 -10.44 -0.92
N VAL A 61 -15.87 -10.86 -2.19
CA VAL A 61 -16.52 -10.12 -3.29
C VAL A 61 -18.05 -10.06 -3.15
N ASP A 62 -18.64 -11.06 -2.49
CA ASP A 62 -20.06 -11.13 -2.23
C ASP A 62 -20.51 -10.15 -1.12
N ILE A 63 -19.57 -9.60 -0.34
CA ILE A 63 -19.86 -8.54 0.64
C ILE A 63 -20.45 -7.32 -0.09
N PRO A 64 -21.59 -6.77 0.36
CA PRO A 64 -22.27 -5.67 -0.31
C PRO A 64 -21.43 -4.38 -0.37
N THR A 65 -20.59 -4.16 0.64
CA THR A 65 -19.68 -3.01 0.75
C THR A 65 -18.44 -3.16 -0.15
N PHE A 66 -18.19 -4.34 -0.73
CA PHE A 66 -16.99 -4.57 -1.53
C PHE A 66 -17.07 -3.82 -2.87
N PRO A 67 -16.01 -3.08 -3.26
CA PRO A 67 -16.01 -2.28 -4.48
C PRO A 67 -16.01 -3.17 -5.73
N LYS A 68 -17.14 -3.15 -6.47
CA LYS A 68 -17.32 -3.86 -7.74
C LYS A 68 -18.03 -3.00 -8.77
N PHE A 69 -17.70 -3.18 -10.03
CA PHE A 69 -18.44 -2.54 -11.12
C PHE A 69 -19.85 -3.13 -11.24
N LYS A 70 -20.86 -2.27 -11.37
CA LYS A 70 -22.25 -2.71 -11.57
C LYS A 70 -22.50 -3.23 -12.98
N GLN A 71 -21.81 -2.66 -13.97
CA GLN A 71 -22.00 -2.98 -15.39
C GLN A 71 -21.10 -4.12 -15.88
N ILE A 72 -19.87 -4.23 -15.36
CA ILE A 72 -18.88 -5.22 -15.81
C ILE A 72 -18.67 -6.25 -14.69
N ARG A 73 -18.96 -7.52 -14.98
CA ARG A 73 -18.78 -8.62 -14.03
C ARG A 73 -17.29 -8.97 -13.88
N ALA A 74 -16.90 -9.41 -12.68
CA ALA A 74 -15.55 -9.95 -12.37
C ALA A 74 -14.37 -9.00 -12.67
N ARG A 75 -14.60 -7.69 -12.53
CA ARG A 75 -13.57 -6.64 -12.59
C ARG A 75 -13.70 -5.74 -11.37
N TYR A 76 -12.59 -5.48 -10.70
CA TYR A 76 -12.56 -4.71 -9.45
C TYR A 76 -11.61 -3.53 -9.58
N PRO A 77 -12.04 -2.31 -9.26
CA PRO A 77 -11.18 -1.14 -9.36
C PRO A 77 -10.09 -1.18 -8.28
N ARG A 78 -8.82 -1.12 -8.71
CA ARG A 78 -7.65 -1.31 -7.84
C ARG A 78 -7.67 -0.41 -6.60
N ASP A 79 -7.76 0.90 -6.81
CA ASP A 79 -7.55 1.87 -5.75
C ASP A 79 -8.63 1.74 -4.67
N HIS A 80 -9.89 1.58 -5.09
CA HIS A 80 -11.00 1.34 -4.18
C HIS A 80 -10.86 0.03 -3.38
N VAL A 81 -10.34 -1.04 -4.00
CA VAL A 81 -10.07 -2.30 -3.27
C VAL A 81 -9.03 -2.08 -2.19
N PHE A 82 -7.93 -1.35 -2.47
CA PHE A 82 -6.92 -1.04 -1.45
C PHE A 82 -7.45 -0.13 -0.34
N THR A 83 -8.24 0.89 -0.67
CA THR A 83 -8.92 1.73 0.34
C THR A 83 -9.82 0.87 1.22
N TRP A 84 -10.64 0.00 0.61
CA TRP A 84 -11.50 -0.91 1.35
C TRP A 84 -10.70 -1.86 2.28
N ILE A 85 -9.59 -2.41 1.81
CA ILE A 85 -8.70 -3.25 2.63
C ILE A 85 -8.20 -2.45 3.84
N ASN A 86 -7.73 -1.23 3.62
CA ASN A 86 -7.22 -0.36 4.68
C ASN A 86 -8.31 -0.05 5.72
N ASP A 87 -9.52 0.28 5.26
CA ASP A 87 -10.66 0.62 6.14
C ASP A 87 -11.16 -0.58 6.96
N ASN A 88 -11.04 -1.80 6.42
CA ASN A 88 -11.46 -3.04 7.08
C ASN A 88 -10.32 -3.75 7.82
N SER A 89 -9.07 -3.27 7.66
CA SER A 89 -7.95 -3.74 8.45
C SER A 89 -8.02 -3.09 9.82
N SER A 90 -8.35 -3.86 10.86
CA SER A 90 -8.15 -3.39 12.22
C SER A 90 -6.65 -3.15 12.39
N THR A 91 -6.25 -1.89 12.56
CA THR A 91 -4.92 -1.60 13.09
C THR A 91 -4.82 -2.39 14.38
N LEU A 92 -3.88 -3.33 14.46
CA LEU A 92 -3.49 -4.01 15.71
C LEU A 92 -2.82 -3.00 16.66
N LYS A 93 -3.53 -1.92 16.99
CA LYS A 93 -3.28 -1.09 18.14
C LYS A 93 -4.11 -1.72 19.25
N ASP A 94 -3.39 -2.39 20.16
CA ASP A 94 -3.84 -2.85 21.47
C ASP A 94 -4.76 -4.08 21.53
N ASN A 95 -4.16 -5.27 21.40
CA ASN A 95 -4.68 -6.50 22.02
C ASN A 95 -3.74 -7.04 23.11
N SER A 96 -3.04 -6.14 23.82
CA SER A 96 -2.16 -6.46 24.94
C SER A 96 -2.81 -6.30 26.33
N LEU A 97 -4.14 -6.23 26.45
CA LEU A 97 -4.80 -6.18 27.75
C LEU A 97 -6.05 -7.06 27.85
N LYS A 98 -6.04 -7.88 28.91
CA LYS A 98 -7.09 -8.74 29.48
C LYS A 98 -7.12 -10.20 28.99
N LYS A 99 -6.14 -10.98 29.45
CA LYS A 99 -6.40 -12.35 29.90
C LYS A 99 -7.38 -12.25 31.09
N GLY A 100 -8.67 -12.28 30.79
CA GLY A 100 -9.72 -12.46 31.80
C GLY A 100 -9.59 -13.83 32.45
N GLU A 101 -9.82 -13.84 33.75
CA GLU A 101 -9.75 -14.98 34.66
C GLU A 101 -10.45 -16.23 34.12
N LYS A 102 -9.74 -17.36 34.17
CA LYS A 102 -10.38 -18.67 34.15
C LYS A 102 -10.89 -18.97 35.56
N THR A 103 -12.12 -18.56 35.87
CA THR A 103 -12.88 -19.20 36.94
C THR A 103 -13.54 -20.45 36.38
N CYS A 104 -13.08 -21.63 36.78
CA CYS A 104 -13.79 -22.89 36.60
C CYS A 104 -13.57 -23.81 37.80
N LYS A 105 -14.70 -24.08 38.48
CA LYS A 105 -15.02 -25.11 39.47
C LYS A 105 -14.56 -24.89 40.91
#